data_AF-A0AAX1PLE7-F1
#
_entry.id   AF-A0AAX1PLE7-F1
#
_cell.length_a   1.000
_cell.length_b   1.000
_cell.length_c   1.000
_cell.angle_alpha   90.00
_cell.angle_beta   90.00
_cell.angle_gamma   90.00
#
_symmetry.space_group_name_H-M   'P 1'
#
loop_
_entity.id
_entity.type
_entity.pdbx_description
1 polymer ?
#
loop_
_entity_poly.entity_id
_entity_poly.type
_entity_poly.pdbx_seq_one_letter_code
_entity_poly.pdbx_strand_id
1 'polypeptide(L)'
;MVNQLVTALEGTASIGDERNARLTFLRDGQLDIPLSFDSQALLVLDIPLATELIRLLAAQDGHTKQRHEICATAIFDMLSKLPKEQRFSTLLGNIAELHQRFVDGYKLFAVSFSFEKVRDQAESIKLEYLGKIHKTFSDIQGQLLGIPVSTIVVATQFKDIALLTESARMGQMWLNFAILAGAFIFCILLTCSVLNQKHTLDALEQEIERHKRSLESDHADLKDRLGDVFQKLTDRAWIHRISLYVVLVVCWVAFSIGGVVFWMLTKTAF
;
A
#
# COMPACT_ATOMS: atom_id res chain seq x y z
N MET A 1 12.10 -46.98 2.54
CA MET A 1 11.59 -46.09 1.48
C MET A 1 10.09 -45.89 1.55
N VAL A 2 9.25 -46.88 1.18
CA VAL A 2 7.77 -46.71 1.18
C VAL A 2 7.22 -46.27 2.54
N ASN A 3 7.72 -46.82 3.64
CA ASN A 3 7.31 -46.38 4.98
C ASN A 3 7.61 -44.88 5.23
N GLN A 4 8.77 -44.39 4.80
CA GLN A 4 9.13 -42.96 4.91
C GLN A 4 8.24 -42.07 4.03
N LEU A 5 7.86 -42.58 2.85
CA LEU A 5 6.90 -41.90 1.98
C LEU A 5 5.53 -41.82 2.63
N VAL A 6 5.04 -42.92 3.23
CA VAL A 6 3.77 -42.94 3.96
C VAL A 6 3.80 -41.96 5.12
N THR A 7 4.86 -41.95 5.95
CA THR A 7 5.00 -40.98 7.04
C THR A 7 5.01 -39.53 6.54
N ALA A 8 5.65 -39.24 5.40
CA ALA A 8 5.62 -37.90 4.81
C ALA A 8 4.21 -37.53 4.32
N LEU A 9 3.48 -38.49 3.75
CA LEU A 9 2.11 -38.32 3.27
C LEU A 9 1.08 -38.22 4.41
N GLU A 10 1.32 -38.83 5.56
CA GLU A 10 0.49 -38.67 6.77
C GLU A 10 0.41 -37.20 7.20
N GLY A 11 1.50 -36.44 7.07
CA GLY A 11 1.50 -34.99 7.31
C GLY A 11 0.59 -34.20 6.36
N THR A 12 0.23 -34.79 5.21
CA THR A 12 -0.66 -34.22 4.20
C THR A 12 -2.11 -34.69 4.34
N ALA A 13 -2.33 -35.83 5.01
CA ALA A 13 -3.65 -36.41 5.19
C ALA A 13 -4.42 -35.67 6.29
N SER A 14 -5.75 -35.60 6.14
CA SER A 14 -6.62 -35.06 7.18
C SER A 14 -6.73 -36.02 8.36
N ILE A 15 -6.69 -37.33 8.08
CA ILE A 15 -6.69 -38.40 9.07
C ILE A 15 -5.78 -39.54 8.56
N GLY A 16 -4.76 -39.91 9.34
CA GLY A 16 -4.03 -41.18 9.18
C GLY A 16 -4.61 -42.22 10.15
N ASP A 17 -5.09 -43.34 9.64
CA ASP A 17 -5.60 -44.45 10.46
C ASP A 17 -4.65 -45.63 10.35
N GLU A 18 -3.70 -45.69 11.29
CA GLU A 18 -2.68 -46.74 11.40
C GLU A 18 -3.30 -48.13 11.58
N ARG A 19 -4.48 -48.23 12.21
CA ARG A 19 -5.14 -49.51 12.51
C ARG A 19 -5.75 -50.15 11.25
N ASN A 20 -6.25 -49.33 10.34
CA ASN A 20 -6.82 -49.78 9.07
C ASN A 20 -5.87 -49.56 7.88
N ALA A 21 -4.62 -49.15 8.14
CA ALA A 21 -3.61 -48.83 7.14
C ALA A 21 -4.20 -47.98 6.00
N ARG A 22 -4.77 -46.81 6.32
CA ARG A 22 -5.38 -45.91 5.33
C ARG A 22 -5.07 -44.45 5.59
N LEU A 23 -4.99 -43.68 4.52
CA LEU A 23 -4.91 -42.23 4.54
C LEU A 23 -6.23 -41.65 4.04
N THR A 24 -6.84 -40.75 4.82
CA THR A 24 -8.07 -40.07 4.43
C THR A 24 -7.81 -38.58 4.22
N PHE A 25 -8.20 -38.08 3.06
CA PHE A 25 -8.11 -36.67 2.68
C PHE A 25 -9.52 -36.07 2.62
N LEU A 26 -9.71 -34.95 3.32
CA LEU A 26 -10.96 -34.18 3.35
C LEU A 26 -10.76 -32.86 2.59
N ARG A 27 -11.17 -32.85 1.32
CA ARG A 27 -11.10 -31.70 0.40
C ARG A 27 -12.51 -31.47 -0.18
N ASP A 28 -12.70 -31.66 -1.48
CA ASP A 28 -14.00 -31.56 -2.18
C ASP A 28 -14.86 -32.84 -2.02
N GLY A 29 -14.64 -33.56 -0.93
CA GLY A 29 -15.17 -34.88 -0.65
C GLY A 29 -14.21 -35.69 0.22
N GLN A 30 -14.66 -36.88 0.65
CA GLN A 30 -13.81 -37.83 1.38
C GLN A 30 -13.09 -38.74 0.39
N LEU A 31 -11.76 -38.69 0.42
CA LEU A 31 -10.90 -39.60 -0.34
C LEU A 31 -10.15 -40.52 0.61
N ASP A 32 -10.55 -41.79 0.64
CA ASP A 32 -9.81 -42.83 1.35
C ASP A 32 -8.81 -43.50 0.41
N ILE A 33 -7.57 -43.64 0.87
CA ILE A 33 -6.48 -44.33 0.19
C ILE A 33 -6.02 -45.48 1.11
N PRO A 34 -6.45 -46.73 0.84
CA PRO A 34 -5.93 -47.89 1.55
C PRO A 34 -4.47 -48.12 1.16
N LEU A 35 -3.59 -48.37 2.13
CA LEU A 35 -2.16 -48.64 1.96
C LEU A 35 -1.90 -50.07 1.45
N SER A 36 -2.72 -50.53 0.49
CA SER A 36 -2.58 -51.82 -0.19
C SER A 36 -1.85 -51.63 -1.51
N PHE A 37 -0.77 -52.39 -1.71
CA PHE A 37 0.04 -52.38 -2.93
C PHE A 37 0.65 -53.76 -3.18
N ASP A 38 0.93 -54.06 -4.43
CA ASP A 38 1.63 -55.28 -4.83
C ASP A 38 3.14 -55.04 -5.00
N SER A 39 3.90 -56.12 -5.21
CA SER A 39 5.34 -56.05 -5.43
C SER A 39 5.71 -55.39 -6.75
N GLN A 40 4.80 -55.31 -7.72
CA GLN A 40 5.05 -54.65 -9.00
C GLN A 40 5.08 -53.12 -8.83
N ALA A 41 4.19 -52.56 -8.02
CA ALA A 41 4.19 -51.13 -7.68
C ALA A 41 5.51 -50.67 -7.04
N LEU A 42 6.20 -51.57 -6.31
CA LEU A 42 7.51 -51.28 -5.73
C LEU A 42 8.64 -51.21 -6.76
N LEU A 43 8.56 -52.01 -7.83
CA LEU A 43 9.59 -52.05 -8.88
C LEU A 43 9.53 -50.82 -9.80
N VAL A 44 8.34 -50.21 -9.93
CA VAL A 44 8.11 -49.05 -10.80
C VAL A 44 8.30 -47.72 -10.06
N LEU A 45 8.41 -47.75 -8.72
CA LEU A 45 8.60 -46.56 -7.91
C LEU A 45 9.94 -45.87 -8.23
N ASP A 46 9.88 -44.64 -8.72
CA ASP A 46 11.05 -43.77 -8.87
C ASP A 46 11.54 -43.32 -7.49
N ILE A 47 12.58 -44.01 -6.98
CA ILE A 47 13.14 -43.75 -5.66
C ILE A 47 13.69 -42.31 -5.54
N PRO A 48 14.53 -41.80 -6.48
CA PRO A 48 15.01 -40.43 -6.41
C PRO A 48 13.91 -39.37 -6.26
N LEU A 49 12.85 -39.42 -7.07
CA LEU A 49 11.75 -38.45 -7.00
C LEU A 49 10.95 -38.60 -5.71
N ALA A 50 10.72 -39.83 -5.26
CA ALA A 50 10.06 -40.09 -3.99
C ALA A 50 10.89 -39.55 -2.80
N THR A 51 12.22 -39.68 -2.84
CA THR A 51 13.10 -39.14 -1.78
C THR A 51 13.07 -37.62 -1.76
N GLU A 52 13.08 -36.98 -2.93
CA GLU A 52 13.00 -35.52 -3.00
C GLU A 52 11.64 -35.00 -2.51
N LEU A 53 10.54 -35.66 -2.87
CA LEU A 53 9.21 -35.32 -2.36
C LEU A 53 9.16 -35.41 -0.82
N ILE A 54 9.66 -36.50 -0.23
CA ILE A 54 9.75 -36.67 1.23
C ILE A 54 10.53 -35.51 1.86
N ARG A 55 11.69 -35.17 1.28
CA ARG A 55 12.54 -34.08 1.78
C ARG A 55 11.81 -32.73 1.74
N LEU A 56 11.09 -32.45 0.66
CA LEU A 56 10.34 -31.22 0.49
C LEU A 56 9.17 -31.13 1.49
N LEU A 57 8.43 -32.21 1.72
CA LEU A 57 7.34 -32.23 2.70
C LEU A 57 7.85 -32.11 4.14
N ALA A 58 8.98 -32.75 4.47
CA ALA A 58 9.57 -32.73 5.81
C ALA A 58 10.26 -31.40 6.19
N ALA A 59 10.46 -30.48 5.25
CA ALA A 59 11.11 -29.21 5.52
C ALA A 59 10.30 -28.33 6.51
N GLN A 60 11.03 -27.59 7.35
CA GLN A 60 10.51 -26.76 8.44
C GLN A 60 10.95 -25.31 8.24
N ASP A 61 10.31 -24.61 7.29
CA ASP A 61 10.64 -23.23 6.88
C ASP A 61 9.43 -22.29 6.94
N GLY A 62 8.37 -22.70 7.64
CA GLY A 62 7.13 -21.93 7.76
C GLY A 62 6.12 -22.13 6.62
N HIS A 63 6.49 -22.83 5.54
CA HIS A 63 5.58 -23.18 4.44
C HIS A 63 5.08 -24.64 4.51
N THR A 64 5.36 -25.34 5.61
CA THR A 64 5.03 -26.76 5.80
C THR A 64 3.54 -27.03 5.59
N LYS A 65 2.67 -26.19 6.17
CA LYS A 65 1.21 -26.33 6.02
C LYS A 65 0.78 -26.20 4.55
N GLN A 66 1.32 -25.22 3.84
CA GLN A 66 0.97 -24.97 2.44
C GLN A 66 1.50 -26.07 1.52
N ARG A 67 2.72 -26.58 1.77
CA ARG A 67 3.24 -27.77 1.06
C ARG A 67 2.34 -28.98 1.26
N HIS A 68 1.92 -29.24 2.50
CA HIS A 68 1.00 -30.34 2.78
C HIS A 68 -0.35 -30.17 2.09
N GLU A 69 -0.89 -28.96 2.09
CA GLU A 69 -2.12 -28.65 1.37
C GLU A 69 -1.96 -28.86 -0.15
N ILE A 70 -0.92 -28.31 -0.78
CA ILE A 70 -0.66 -28.47 -2.21
C ILE A 70 -0.50 -29.95 -2.58
N CYS A 71 0.23 -30.71 -1.76
CA CYS A 71 0.41 -32.15 -1.97
C CYS A 71 -0.92 -32.90 -1.84
N ALA A 72 -1.73 -32.59 -0.82
CA ALA A 72 -3.06 -33.17 -0.64
C ALA A 72 -3.99 -32.89 -1.84
N THR A 73 -3.93 -31.67 -2.42
CA THR A 73 -4.68 -31.34 -3.64
C THR A 73 -4.22 -32.20 -4.81
N ALA A 74 -2.90 -32.30 -5.03
CA ALA A 74 -2.35 -33.10 -6.11
C ALA A 74 -2.77 -34.58 -6.01
N ILE A 75 -2.72 -35.15 -4.80
CA ILE A 75 -3.18 -36.52 -4.52
C ILE A 75 -4.67 -36.66 -4.79
N PHE A 76 -5.49 -35.71 -4.35
CA PHE A 76 -6.92 -35.74 -4.56
C PHE A 76 -7.30 -35.68 -6.04
N ASP A 77 -6.68 -34.78 -6.79
CA ASP A 77 -6.94 -34.60 -8.22
C ASP A 77 -6.53 -35.84 -9.04
N MET A 78 -5.43 -36.50 -8.64
CA MET A 78 -4.96 -37.72 -9.30
C MET A 78 -5.85 -38.94 -9.02
N LEU A 79 -6.38 -39.07 -7.80
CA LEU A 79 -6.94 -40.35 -7.33
C LEU A 79 -8.47 -40.34 -7.12
N SER A 80 -9.11 -39.17 -7.07
CA SER A 80 -10.56 -39.03 -6.78
C SER A 80 -11.47 -39.83 -7.71
N LYS A 81 -11.05 -40.01 -8.97
CA LYS A 81 -11.82 -40.74 -9.99
C LYS A 81 -11.50 -42.25 -10.03
N LEU A 82 -10.55 -42.72 -9.22
CA LEU A 82 -10.12 -44.12 -9.22
C LEU A 82 -10.87 -44.96 -8.16
N PRO A 83 -11.08 -46.27 -8.42
CA PRO A 83 -11.55 -47.22 -7.41
C PRO A 83 -10.61 -47.24 -6.20
N LYS A 84 -11.17 -47.40 -4.99
CA LYS A 84 -10.42 -47.26 -3.72
C LYS A 84 -9.19 -48.17 -3.68
N GLU A 85 -9.34 -49.39 -4.17
CA GLU A 85 -8.35 -50.47 -4.12
C GLU A 85 -7.11 -50.19 -4.99
N GLN A 86 -7.24 -49.32 -5.99
CA GLN A 86 -6.17 -49.02 -6.96
C GLN A 86 -5.42 -47.72 -6.62
N ARG A 87 -5.88 -46.95 -5.63
CA ARG A 87 -5.40 -45.58 -5.38
C ARG A 87 -3.94 -45.56 -4.95
N PHE A 88 -3.54 -46.40 -4.01
CA PHE A 88 -2.18 -46.37 -3.47
C PHE A 88 -1.15 -46.97 -4.45
N SER A 89 -1.49 -48.08 -5.12
CA SER A 89 -0.63 -48.64 -6.18
C SER A 89 -0.44 -47.66 -7.34
N THR A 90 -1.50 -46.95 -7.75
CA THR A 90 -1.43 -45.90 -8.77
C THR A 90 -0.58 -44.71 -8.30
N LEU A 91 -0.71 -44.31 -7.04
CA LEU A 91 0.11 -43.23 -6.46
C LEU A 91 1.60 -43.57 -6.50
N LEU A 92 1.98 -44.81 -6.16
CA LEU A 92 3.36 -45.28 -6.20
C LEU A 92 3.88 -45.38 -7.65
N GLY A 93 3.08 -45.93 -8.57
CA GLY A 93 3.44 -46.06 -9.98
C GLY A 93 3.56 -44.72 -10.72
N ASN A 94 2.80 -43.71 -10.27
CA ASN A 94 2.79 -42.36 -10.87
C ASN A 94 3.45 -41.32 -9.97
N ILE A 95 4.46 -41.71 -9.18
CA ILE A 95 5.12 -40.78 -8.25
C ILE A 95 5.75 -39.58 -8.97
N ALA A 96 6.19 -39.76 -10.21
CA ALA A 96 6.73 -38.68 -11.03
C ALA A 96 5.67 -37.61 -11.35
N GLU A 97 4.44 -38.03 -11.63
CA GLU A 97 3.32 -37.11 -11.85
C GLU A 97 2.96 -36.36 -10.57
N LEU A 98 2.89 -37.05 -9.43
CA LEU A 98 2.65 -36.42 -8.13
C LEU A 98 3.71 -35.38 -7.81
N HIS A 99 4.99 -35.74 -7.97
CA HIS A 99 6.12 -34.85 -7.75
C HIS A 99 6.00 -33.60 -8.63
N GLN A 100 5.73 -33.76 -9.93
CA GLN A 100 5.59 -32.64 -10.85
C GLN A 100 4.43 -31.71 -10.46
N ARG A 101 3.24 -32.26 -10.19
CA ARG A 101 2.08 -31.48 -9.74
C ARG A 101 2.36 -30.72 -8.44
N PHE A 102 3.05 -31.36 -7.50
CA PHE A 102 3.47 -30.72 -6.25
C PHE A 102 4.46 -29.57 -6.49
N VAL A 103 5.50 -29.80 -7.29
CA VAL A 103 6.51 -28.78 -7.61
C VAL A 103 5.88 -27.58 -8.33
N ASP A 104 4.99 -27.82 -9.29
CA ASP A 104 4.32 -26.75 -10.02
C ASP A 104 3.34 -25.97 -9.13
N GLY A 105 2.58 -26.67 -8.29
CA GLY A 105 1.71 -26.04 -7.29
C GLY A 105 2.50 -25.20 -6.28
N TYR A 106 3.65 -25.68 -5.81
CA TYR A 106 4.51 -24.95 -4.88
C TYR A 106 5.17 -23.73 -5.55
N LYS A 107 5.60 -23.85 -6.81
CA LYS A 107 6.09 -22.69 -7.59
C LYS A 107 5.01 -21.61 -7.71
N LEU A 108 3.78 -22.00 -8.04
CA LEU A 108 2.66 -21.05 -8.17
C LEU A 108 2.34 -20.37 -6.83
N PHE A 109 2.35 -21.14 -5.73
CA PHE A 109 2.22 -20.61 -4.39
C PHE A 109 3.35 -19.63 -4.05
N ALA A 110 4.61 -19.98 -4.30
CA ALA A 110 5.75 -19.14 -3.99
C ALA A 110 5.69 -17.80 -4.75
N VAL A 111 5.31 -17.83 -6.03
CA VAL A 111 5.10 -16.62 -6.84
C VAL A 111 3.94 -15.78 -6.29
N SER A 112 2.81 -16.42 -5.98
CA SER A 112 1.61 -15.72 -5.48
C SER A 112 1.84 -15.11 -4.10
N PHE A 113 2.52 -15.83 -3.20
CA PHE A 113 2.88 -15.36 -1.87
C PHE A 113 3.88 -14.20 -1.92
N SER A 114 4.88 -14.30 -2.80
CA SER A 114 5.80 -13.19 -3.06
C SER A 114 5.04 -11.97 -3.58
N PHE A 115 4.11 -12.15 -4.52
CA PHE A 115 3.28 -11.07 -5.04
C PHE A 115 2.41 -10.43 -3.96
N GLU A 116 1.73 -11.23 -3.14
CA GLU A 116 0.86 -10.77 -2.07
C GLU A 116 1.65 -9.94 -1.05
N LYS A 117 2.82 -10.42 -0.63
CA LYS A 117 3.71 -9.67 0.27
C LYS A 117 4.15 -8.32 -0.32
N VAL A 118 4.50 -8.31 -1.60
CA VAL A 118 4.92 -7.10 -2.32
C VAL A 118 3.76 -6.10 -2.46
N ARG A 119 2.55 -6.61 -2.76
CA ARG A 119 1.33 -5.81 -2.82
C ARG A 119 1.01 -5.19 -1.46
N ASP A 120 1.04 -5.98 -0.40
CA ASP A 120 0.73 -5.51 0.96
C ASP A 120 1.75 -4.45 1.42
N GLN A 121 3.03 -4.61 1.05
CA GLN A 121 4.05 -3.59 1.28
C GLN A 121 3.76 -2.29 0.50
N ALA A 122 3.40 -2.39 -0.78
CA ALA A 122 3.03 -1.23 -1.59
C ALA A 122 1.78 -0.51 -1.04
N GLU A 123 0.78 -1.26 -0.57
CA GLU A 123 -0.42 -0.71 0.05
C GLU A 123 -0.13 -0.03 1.39
N SER A 124 0.74 -0.63 2.22
CA SER A 124 1.20 -0.01 3.47
C SER A 124 1.91 1.32 3.22
N ILE A 125 2.85 1.35 2.26
CA ILE A 125 3.54 2.57 1.82
C ILE A 125 2.52 3.61 1.35
N LYS A 126 1.56 3.21 0.52
CA LYS A 126 0.49 4.10 0.04
C LYS A 126 -0.30 4.70 1.18
N LEU A 127 -0.74 3.90 2.16
CA LEU A 127 -1.50 4.39 3.32
C LEU A 127 -0.68 5.37 4.15
N GLU A 128 0.61 5.09 4.38
CA GLU A 128 1.52 5.98 5.09
C GLU A 128 1.64 7.34 4.39
N TYR A 129 1.94 7.35 3.09
CA TYR A 129 2.09 8.59 2.32
C TYR A 129 0.78 9.36 2.17
N LEU A 130 -0.34 8.65 2.01
CA LEU A 130 -1.65 9.27 1.99
C LEU A 130 -1.95 9.96 3.32
N GLY A 131 -1.55 9.35 4.46
CA GLY A 131 -1.58 9.98 5.77
C GLY A 131 -0.70 11.24 5.87
N LYS A 132 0.55 11.17 5.38
CA LYS A 132 1.48 12.31 5.37
C LYS A 132 0.97 13.47 4.50
N ILE A 133 0.47 13.19 3.30
CA ILE A 133 -0.15 14.20 2.40
C ILE A 133 -1.36 14.84 3.07
N HIS A 134 -2.25 14.05 3.70
CA HIS A 134 -3.39 14.59 4.43
C HIS A 134 -2.98 15.48 5.60
N LYS A 135 -1.90 15.14 6.31
CA LYS A 135 -1.37 15.99 7.37
C LYS A 135 -0.91 17.35 6.83
N THR A 136 -0.12 17.36 5.75
CA THR A 136 0.32 18.60 5.08
C THR A 136 -0.88 19.46 4.66
N PHE A 137 -1.97 18.85 4.20
CA PHE A 137 -3.22 19.58 3.90
C PHE A 137 -3.85 20.22 5.14
N SER A 138 -4.07 19.39 6.16
CA SER A 138 -4.75 19.79 7.39
C SER A 138 -4.01 20.93 8.08
N ASP A 139 -2.67 20.92 8.04
CA ASP A 139 -1.82 21.95 8.64
C ASP A 139 -2.01 23.33 7.97
N ILE A 140 -2.36 23.38 6.68
CA ILE A 140 -2.60 24.63 5.95
C ILE A 140 -4.05 25.08 6.04
N GLN A 141 -4.99 24.15 6.26
CA GLN A 141 -6.41 24.46 6.37
C GLN A 141 -6.69 25.54 7.44
N GLY A 142 -5.97 25.49 8.57
CA GLY A 142 -6.05 26.52 9.61
C GLY A 142 -5.57 27.90 9.14
N GLN A 143 -4.55 27.95 8.29
CA GLN A 143 -4.00 29.19 7.72
C GLN A 143 -4.91 29.76 6.63
N LEU A 144 -5.54 28.88 5.85
CA LEU A 144 -6.55 29.20 4.86
C LEU A 144 -7.75 29.90 5.49
N LEU A 145 -8.19 29.47 6.68
CA LEU A 145 -9.23 30.17 7.45
C LEU A 145 -8.79 31.56 7.93
N GLY A 146 -7.49 31.80 8.07
CA GLY A 146 -6.94 33.11 8.41
C GLY A 146 -7.12 34.15 7.30
N ILE A 147 -7.21 33.75 6.02
CA ILE A 147 -7.32 34.68 4.90
C ILE A 147 -8.63 35.49 4.93
N PRO A 148 -9.83 34.88 5.03
CA PRO A 148 -11.08 35.63 5.14
C PRO A 148 -11.14 36.50 6.40
N VAL A 149 -10.69 35.97 7.54
CA VAL A 149 -10.69 36.72 8.81
C VAL A 149 -9.82 37.97 8.72
N SER A 150 -8.58 37.83 8.26
CA SER A 150 -7.68 38.97 8.06
C SER A 150 -8.22 39.95 7.03
N THR A 151 -8.88 39.47 5.96
CA THR A 151 -9.50 40.34 4.94
C THR A 151 -10.61 41.19 5.53
N ILE A 152 -11.51 40.60 6.33
CA ILE A 152 -12.60 41.32 7.01
C ILE A 152 -12.03 42.34 8.01
N VAL A 153 -11.01 41.97 8.77
CA VAL A 153 -10.34 42.88 9.70
C VAL A 153 -9.77 44.10 8.97
N VAL A 154 -9.04 43.90 7.87
CA VAL A 154 -8.50 45.03 7.08
C VAL A 154 -9.62 45.90 6.51
N ALA A 155 -10.66 45.28 5.95
CA ALA A 155 -11.78 46.01 5.34
C ALA A 155 -12.60 46.83 6.36
N THR A 156 -12.71 46.38 7.62
CA THR A 156 -13.52 47.04 8.64
C THR A 156 -12.75 48.05 9.49
N GLN A 157 -11.43 47.89 9.59
CA GLN A 157 -10.60 48.72 10.47
C GLN A 157 -10.02 49.96 9.78
N PHE A 158 -9.98 50.01 8.45
CA PHE A 158 -9.61 51.23 7.74
C PHE A 158 -10.64 52.34 7.94
N LYS A 159 -10.15 53.54 8.25
CA LYS A 159 -11.00 54.73 8.42
C LYS A 159 -10.68 55.79 7.38
N ASP A 160 -11.73 56.48 6.91
CA ASP A 160 -11.61 57.63 6.03
C ASP A 160 -11.02 58.81 6.79
N ILE A 161 -9.92 59.35 6.26
CA ILE A 161 -9.15 60.43 6.87
C ILE A 161 -9.73 61.79 6.44
N ALA A 162 -10.50 61.86 5.36
CA ALA A 162 -11.09 63.09 4.82
C ALA A 162 -12.14 63.72 5.74
N LEU A 163 -12.82 62.90 6.56
CA LEU A 163 -13.92 63.32 7.42
C LEU A 163 -13.46 63.78 8.83
N LEU A 164 -12.15 63.86 9.06
CA LEU A 164 -11.56 64.10 10.39
C LEU A 164 -10.91 65.47 10.52
N THR A 165 -10.97 66.01 11.74
CA THR A 165 -10.28 67.25 12.14
C THR A 165 -8.76 67.13 11.96
N GLU A 166 -8.08 68.22 11.61
CA GLU A 166 -6.61 68.30 11.43
C GLU A 166 -5.80 67.56 12.50
N SER A 167 -6.16 67.73 13.78
CA SER A 167 -5.48 67.11 14.93
C SER A 167 -5.68 65.59 15.03
N ALA A 168 -6.79 65.05 14.53
CA ALA A 168 -7.10 63.62 14.53
C ALA A 168 -6.58 62.89 13.28
N ARG A 169 -6.28 63.64 12.21
CA ARG A 169 -5.86 63.13 10.90
C ARG A 169 -4.58 62.29 10.97
N MET A 170 -3.56 62.83 11.65
CA MET A 170 -2.24 62.20 11.73
C MET A 170 -2.28 60.87 12.51
N GLY A 171 -3.06 60.81 13.59
CA GLY A 171 -3.22 59.58 14.38
C GLY A 171 -3.92 58.45 13.61
N GLN A 172 -4.96 58.79 12.84
CA GLN A 172 -5.67 57.80 12.02
C GLN A 172 -4.85 57.32 10.81
N MET A 173 -4.00 58.18 10.24
CA MET A 173 -3.05 57.78 9.19
C MET A 173 -2.07 56.71 9.70
N TRP A 174 -1.50 56.90 10.88
CA TRP A 174 -0.62 55.91 11.52
C TRP A 174 -1.34 54.61 11.84
N LEU A 175 -2.62 54.68 12.25
CA LEU A 175 -3.43 53.49 12.50
C LEU A 175 -3.69 52.69 11.22
N ASN A 176 -4.11 53.36 10.14
CA ASN A 176 -4.30 52.74 8.83
C ASN A 176 -2.98 52.13 8.31
N PHE A 177 -1.85 52.82 8.50
CA PHE A 177 -0.53 52.28 8.15
C PHE A 177 -0.18 51.04 8.98
N ALA A 178 -0.43 51.05 10.30
CA ALA A 178 -0.18 49.91 11.17
C ALA A 178 -1.04 48.69 10.78
N ILE A 179 -2.30 48.89 10.39
CA ILE A 179 -3.18 47.83 9.87
C ILE A 179 -2.60 47.24 8.58
N LEU A 180 -2.17 48.08 7.64
CA LEU A 180 -1.58 47.62 6.38
C LEU A 180 -0.25 46.88 6.61
N ALA A 181 0.60 47.39 7.51
CA ALA A 181 1.85 46.74 7.90
C ALA A 181 1.60 45.37 8.56
N GLY A 182 0.59 45.26 9.42
CA GLY A 182 0.17 43.98 9.99
C GLY A 182 -0.31 42.98 8.93
N ALA A 183 -1.11 43.44 7.96
CA ALA A 183 -1.54 42.63 6.83
C ALA A 183 -0.36 42.16 5.97
N PHE A 184 0.65 43.00 5.77
CA PHE A 184 1.86 42.64 5.03
C PHE A 184 2.69 41.58 5.75
N ILE A 185 2.89 41.73 7.07
CA ILE A 185 3.56 40.72 7.90
C ILE A 185 2.82 39.38 7.82
N PHE A 186 1.49 39.40 7.91
CA PHE A 186 0.68 38.19 7.74
C PHE A 186 0.91 37.51 6.39
N CYS A 187 0.95 38.28 5.29
CA CYS A 187 1.23 37.73 3.95
C CYS A 187 2.61 37.07 3.87
N ILE A 188 3.63 37.67 4.49
CA ILE A 188 4.99 37.10 4.56
C ILE A 188 4.99 35.78 5.34
N LEU A 189 4.37 35.76 6.52
CA LEU A 189 4.32 34.56 7.37
C LEU A 189 3.54 33.42 6.69
N LEU A 190 2.41 33.74 6.05
CA LEU A 190 1.64 32.79 5.26
C LEU A 190 2.47 32.25 4.09
N THR A 191 3.19 33.12 3.38
CA THR A 191 4.06 32.73 2.26
C THR A 191 5.16 31.78 2.72
N CYS A 192 5.85 32.09 3.82
CA CYS A 192 6.85 31.22 4.42
C CYS A 192 6.27 29.85 4.77
N SER A 193 5.08 29.80 5.35
CA SER A 193 4.45 28.54 5.72
C SER A 193 4.04 27.70 4.52
N VAL A 194 3.47 28.31 3.48
CA VAL A 194 3.15 27.61 2.23
C VAL A 194 4.41 27.06 1.55
N LEU A 195 5.51 27.82 1.53
CA LEU A 195 6.78 27.35 0.98
C LEU A 195 7.35 26.18 1.78
N ASN A 196 7.27 26.22 3.11
CA ASN A 196 7.67 25.09 3.95
C ASN A 196 6.88 23.82 3.62
N GLN A 197 5.56 23.94 3.43
CA GLN A 197 4.72 22.79 3.11
C GLN A 197 4.94 22.27 1.68
N LYS A 198 5.29 23.15 0.75
CA LYS A 198 5.76 22.74 -0.57
C LYS A 198 7.04 21.91 -0.48
N HIS A 199 8.03 22.33 0.32
CA HIS A 199 9.26 21.55 0.51
C HIS A 199 8.99 20.17 1.14
N THR A 200 8.09 20.10 2.12
CA THR A 200 7.64 18.82 2.69
C THR A 200 7.04 17.92 1.61
N LEU A 201 6.15 18.47 0.77
CA LEU A 201 5.51 17.71 -0.30
C LEU A 201 6.50 17.24 -1.36
N ASP A 202 7.47 18.09 -1.75
CA ASP A 202 8.54 17.74 -2.68
C ASP A 202 9.40 16.57 -2.12
N ALA A 203 9.71 16.59 -0.82
CA ALA A 203 10.45 15.51 -0.17
C ALA A 203 9.65 14.20 -0.16
N LEU A 204 8.35 14.26 0.13
CA LEU A 204 7.47 13.09 0.09
C LEU A 204 7.40 12.47 -1.32
N GLU A 205 7.29 13.30 -2.35
CA GLU A 205 7.24 12.85 -3.74
C GLU A 205 8.54 12.13 -4.15
N GLN A 206 9.70 12.65 -3.72
CA GLN A 206 10.98 12.00 -3.95
C GLN A 206 11.10 10.65 -3.24
N GLU A 207 10.62 10.54 -2.00
CA GLU A 207 10.63 9.26 -1.30
C GLU A 207 9.68 8.24 -1.94
N ILE A 208 8.47 8.66 -2.34
CA ILE A 208 7.50 7.81 -3.06
C ILE A 208 8.14 7.25 -4.33
N GLU A 209 8.78 8.10 -5.11
CA GLU A 209 9.44 7.72 -6.35
C GLU A 209 10.63 6.77 -6.09
N ARG A 210 11.40 6.99 -5.03
CA ARG A 210 12.48 6.09 -4.62
C ARG A 210 11.95 4.71 -4.24
N HIS A 211 10.88 4.65 -3.44
CA HIS A 211 10.25 3.40 -3.03
C HIS A 211 9.65 2.65 -4.22
N LYS A 212 8.96 3.37 -5.12
CA LYS A 212 8.47 2.81 -6.38
C LYS A 212 9.59 2.14 -7.18
N ARG A 213 10.71 2.84 -7.40
CA ARG A 213 11.85 2.28 -8.16
C ARG A 213 12.46 1.05 -7.51
N SER A 214 12.60 1.03 -6.18
CA SER A 214 13.12 -0.13 -5.46
C SER A 214 12.19 -1.35 -5.60
N LEU A 215 10.87 -1.14 -5.48
CA LEU A 215 9.90 -2.22 -5.66
C LEU A 215 9.87 -2.74 -7.12
N GLU A 216 10.01 -1.84 -8.10
CA GLU A 216 10.06 -2.22 -9.51
C GLU A 216 11.36 -2.93 -9.90
N SER A 217 12.51 -2.58 -9.30
CA SER A 217 13.79 -3.27 -9.57
C SER A 217 13.81 -4.68 -9.04
N ASP A 218 13.22 -4.90 -7.86
CA ASP A 218 13.23 -6.19 -7.18
C ASP A 218 12.20 -7.16 -7.78
N HIS A 219 11.19 -6.62 -8.49
CA HIS A 219 10.06 -7.39 -9.03
C HIS A 219 9.61 -6.88 -10.41
N ALA A 220 10.47 -7.04 -11.42
CA ALA A 220 10.24 -6.56 -12.79
C ALA A 220 8.91 -7.06 -13.41
N ASP A 221 8.50 -8.29 -13.10
CA ASP A 221 7.28 -8.92 -13.63
C ASP A 221 5.98 -8.31 -13.05
N LEU A 222 6.10 -7.52 -11.99
CA LEU A 222 4.97 -6.93 -11.25
C LEU A 222 4.82 -5.42 -11.46
N LYS A 223 5.70 -4.83 -12.28
CA LYS A 223 5.81 -3.39 -12.54
C LYS A 223 4.48 -2.75 -12.96
N ASP A 224 3.80 -3.33 -13.94
CA ASP A 224 2.57 -2.76 -14.50
C ASP A 224 1.42 -2.74 -13.47
N ARG A 225 1.40 -3.71 -12.54
CA ARG A 225 0.37 -3.80 -11.50
C ARG A 225 0.64 -2.86 -10.31
N LEU A 226 1.91 -2.58 -10.03
CA LEU A 226 2.32 -1.66 -8.95
C LEU A 226 2.26 -0.19 -9.38
N GLY A 227 2.47 0.11 -10.67
CA GLY A 227 2.51 1.47 -11.21
C GLY A 227 1.25 2.29 -10.91
N ASP A 228 0.05 1.70 -11.04
CA ASP A 228 -1.23 2.39 -10.80
C ASP A 228 -1.41 2.84 -9.33
N VAL A 229 -0.83 2.09 -8.37
CA VAL A 229 -0.91 2.42 -6.94
C VAL A 229 -0.15 3.71 -6.65
N PHE A 230 1.07 3.83 -7.19
CA PHE A 230 1.92 4.99 -6.99
C PHE A 230 1.49 6.19 -7.82
N GLN A 231 0.98 5.98 -9.05
CA GLN A 231 0.48 7.07 -9.89
C GLN A 231 -0.62 7.88 -9.18
N LYS A 232 -1.56 7.21 -8.52
CA LYS A 232 -2.62 7.87 -7.74
C LYS A 232 -2.10 8.71 -6.58
N LEU A 233 -0.95 8.36 -5.98
CA LEU A 233 -0.33 9.16 -4.93
C LEU A 233 0.32 10.43 -5.51
N THR A 234 1.06 10.28 -6.62
CA THR A 234 1.68 11.40 -7.32
C THR A 234 0.64 12.39 -7.84
N ASP A 235 -0.46 11.90 -8.43
CA ASP A 235 -1.55 12.76 -8.91
C ASP A 235 -2.17 13.58 -7.77
N ARG A 236 -2.38 12.96 -6.60
CA ARG A 236 -2.90 13.67 -5.41
C ARG A 236 -1.92 14.71 -4.90
N ALA A 237 -0.63 14.40 -4.83
CA ALA A 237 0.41 15.35 -4.45
C ALA A 237 0.42 16.56 -5.41
N TRP A 238 0.28 16.32 -6.71
CA TRP A 238 0.23 17.37 -7.72
C TRP A 238 -0.97 18.31 -7.57
N ILE A 239 -2.18 17.76 -7.36
CA ILE A 239 -3.38 18.57 -7.06
C ILE A 239 -3.14 19.46 -5.83
N HIS A 240 -2.49 18.91 -4.82
CA HIS A 240 -2.14 19.65 -3.61
C HIS A 240 -1.20 20.81 -3.87
N ARG A 241 -0.17 20.59 -4.69
CA ARG A 241 0.79 21.62 -5.11
C ARG A 241 0.11 22.80 -5.79
N ILE A 242 -0.90 22.54 -6.61
CA ILE A 242 -1.71 23.59 -7.25
C ILE A 242 -2.49 24.37 -6.21
N SER A 243 -3.12 23.67 -5.26
CA SER A 243 -3.86 24.31 -4.17
C SER A 243 -2.99 25.30 -3.38
N LEU A 244 -1.74 24.93 -3.07
CA LEU A 244 -0.77 25.83 -2.41
C LEU A 244 -0.52 27.12 -3.20
N TYR A 245 -0.38 27.00 -4.53
CA TYR A 245 -0.15 28.16 -5.39
C TYR A 245 -1.37 29.07 -5.45
N VAL A 246 -2.58 28.50 -5.53
CA VAL A 246 -3.84 29.26 -5.50
C VAL A 246 -3.96 30.06 -4.20
N VAL A 247 -3.62 29.47 -3.05
CA VAL A 247 -3.65 30.15 -1.74
C VAL A 247 -2.73 31.38 -1.73
N LEU A 248 -1.52 31.27 -2.28
CA LEU A 248 -0.59 32.40 -2.38
C LEU A 248 -1.16 33.51 -3.26
N VAL A 249 -1.68 33.16 -4.44
CA VAL A 249 -2.25 34.14 -5.38
C VAL A 249 -3.41 34.89 -4.72
N VAL A 250 -4.34 34.18 -4.09
CA VAL A 250 -5.49 34.79 -3.39
C VAL A 250 -5.03 35.73 -2.28
N CYS A 251 -4.05 35.32 -1.47
CA CYS A 251 -3.52 36.14 -0.38
C CYS A 251 -2.91 37.46 -0.88
N TRP A 252 -2.05 37.40 -1.91
CA TRP A 252 -1.39 38.59 -2.45
C TRP A 252 -2.34 39.50 -3.23
N VAL A 253 -3.36 38.94 -3.90
CA VAL A 253 -4.43 39.72 -4.52
C VAL A 253 -5.24 40.47 -3.47
N ALA A 254 -5.64 39.80 -2.38
CA ALA A 254 -6.37 40.43 -1.28
C ALA A 254 -5.55 41.57 -0.62
N PHE A 255 -4.26 41.36 -0.41
CA PHE A 255 -3.36 42.40 0.08
C PHE A 255 -3.27 43.60 -0.88
N SER A 256 -3.16 43.34 -2.18
CA SER A 256 -3.11 44.39 -3.20
C SER A 256 -4.38 45.23 -3.21
N ILE A 257 -5.55 44.61 -3.09
CA ILE A 257 -6.84 45.31 -2.94
C ILE A 257 -6.82 46.18 -1.67
N GLY A 258 -6.35 45.65 -0.54
CA GLY A 258 -6.21 46.40 0.71
C GLY A 258 -5.32 47.64 0.55
N GLY A 259 -4.22 47.53 -0.20
CA GLY A 259 -3.34 48.66 -0.54
C GLY A 259 -4.04 49.74 -1.39
N VAL A 260 -4.87 49.33 -2.35
CA VAL A 260 -5.68 50.26 -3.16
C VAL A 260 -6.70 50.99 -2.29
N VAL A 261 -7.38 50.28 -1.39
CA VAL A 261 -8.36 50.87 -0.45
C VAL A 261 -7.67 51.85 0.50
N PHE A 262 -6.52 51.46 1.07
CA PHE A 262 -5.69 52.35 1.88
C PHE A 262 -5.36 53.63 1.11
N TRP A 263 -4.89 53.52 -0.14
CA TRP A 263 -4.59 54.69 -0.96
C TRP A 263 -5.81 55.58 -1.18
N MET A 264 -6.97 55.00 -1.51
CA MET A 264 -8.21 55.76 -1.72
C MET A 264 -8.67 56.54 -0.49
N LEU A 265 -8.52 55.97 0.71
CA LEU A 265 -8.93 56.59 1.99
C LEU A 265 -7.92 57.60 2.54
N THR A 266 -6.66 57.54 2.08
CA THR A 266 -5.56 58.35 2.61
C THR A 266 -5.10 59.45 1.63
N LYS A 267 -5.52 59.39 0.35
CA LYS A 267 -5.10 60.35 -0.70
C LYS A 267 -5.43 61.82 -0.41
N THR A 268 -6.40 62.10 0.45
CA THR A 268 -6.83 63.45 0.84
C THR A 268 -5.94 64.08 1.92
N ALA A 269 -5.03 63.30 2.50
CA ALA A 269 -4.05 63.77 3.48
C ALA A 269 -2.69 64.17 2.86
N PHE A 270 -2.49 63.89 1.56
CA PHE A 270 -1.29 64.24 0.78
C PHE A 270 -1.57 65.43 -0.15
#